data_AF-A0A1M3KGC3-F1
#
_entry.id   AF-A0A1M3KGC3-F1
#
_cell.length_a   1.000
_cell.length_b   1.000
_cell.length_c   1.000
_cell.angle_alpha   90.00
_cell.angle_beta   90.00
_cell.angle_gamma   90.00
#
_symmetry.space_group_name_H-M   'P 1'
#
loop_
_entity.id
_entity.type
_entity.pdbx_description
1 polymer ?
#
loop_
_entity_poly.entity_id
_entity_poly.type
_entity_poly.pdbx_seq_one_letter_code
_entity_poly.pdbx_strand_id
1 'polypeptide(L)'
;MAKWEEEAEMQRALLEAAEQRMQAAAQKLAEMQEQVGAGVEASATAKKARLEASAATFETMRPAEAAEILEAIPHGTVVEILAEIEPKKLSAILGKMTPSIAGDLTVHLSGLPLRTP
;
A
#
# COMPACT_ATOMS: atom_id res chain seq x y z
N MET A 1 -12.55 -6.25 -63.31
CA MET A 1 -12.34 -4.96 -62.63
C MET A 1 -13.27 -4.84 -61.42
N ALA A 2 -14.60 -4.82 -61.60
CA ALA A 2 -15.56 -4.69 -60.48
C ALA A 2 -15.41 -5.69 -59.30
N LYS A 3 -15.15 -6.97 -59.59
CA LYS A 3 -15.04 -8.01 -58.53
C LYS A 3 -13.85 -7.81 -57.57
N TRP A 4 -12.76 -7.20 -58.03
CA TRP A 4 -11.59 -6.92 -57.19
C TRP A 4 -11.76 -5.64 -56.36
N GLU A 5 -12.51 -4.68 -56.85
CA GLU A 5 -12.85 -3.46 -56.12
C GLU A 5 -13.77 -3.79 -54.93
N GLU A 6 -14.81 -4.59 -55.15
CA GLU A 6 -15.74 -5.03 -54.09
C GLU A 6 -15.04 -5.87 -53.01
N GLU A 7 -14.13 -6.78 -53.41
CA GLU A 7 -13.34 -7.57 -52.47
C GLU A 7 -12.35 -6.72 -51.66
N ALA A 8 -11.71 -5.73 -52.30
CA ALA A 8 -10.81 -4.79 -51.62
C ALA A 8 -11.57 -3.86 -50.66
N GLU A 9 -12.76 -3.40 -51.01
CA GLU A 9 -13.61 -2.61 -50.11
C GLU A 9 -14.04 -3.43 -48.89
N MET A 10 -14.45 -4.68 -49.07
CA MET A 10 -14.82 -5.57 -47.96
C MET A 10 -13.63 -5.81 -47.02
N GLN A 11 -12.44 -6.06 -47.56
CA GLN A 11 -11.23 -6.24 -46.75
C GLN A 11 -10.85 -4.96 -45.99
N ARG A 12 -10.98 -3.78 -46.63
CA ARG A 12 -10.76 -2.48 -45.96
C ARG A 12 -11.75 -2.25 -44.83
N ALA A 13 -13.03 -2.51 -45.04
CA ALA A 13 -14.05 -2.35 -44.01
C ALA A 13 -13.81 -3.31 -42.82
N LEU A 14 -13.38 -4.55 -43.09
CA LEU A 14 -12.99 -5.50 -42.04
C LEU A 14 -11.76 -5.04 -41.27
N LEU A 15 -10.75 -4.50 -41.96
CA LEU A 15 -9.53 -3.98 -41.33
C LEU A 15 -9.85 -2.76 -40.46
N GLU A 16 -10.64 -1.82 -40.97
CA GLU A 16 -11.07 -0.63 -40.22
C GLU A 16 -11.88 -1.02 -38.98
N ALA A 17 -12.81 -1.97 -39.10
CA ALA A 17 -13.56 -2.48 -37.96
C ALA A 17 -12.64 -3.17 -36.92
N ALA A 18 -11.61 -3.89 -37.38
CA ALA A 18 -10.62 -4.50 -36.49
C ALA A 18 -9.78 -3.42 -35.79
N GLU A 19 -9.32 -2.39 -36.50
CA GLU A 19 -8.57 -1.26 -35.94
C GLU A 19 -9.40 -0.50 -34.89
N GLN A 20 -10.66 -0.18 -35.19
CA GLN A 20 -11.57 0.48 -34.25
C GLN A 20 -11.80 -0.38 -33.00
N ARG A 21 -11.99 -1.70 -33.16
CA ARG A 21 -12.13 -2.63 -32.04
C ARG A 21 -10.86 -2.69 -31.19
N MET A 22 -9.68 -2.68 -31.80
CA MET A 22 -8.40 -2.64 -31.10
C MET A 22 -8.22 -1.33 -30.33
N GLN A 23 -8.55 -0.19 -30.95
CA GLN A 23 -8.50 1.13 -30.29
C GLN A 23 -9.43 1.19 -29.08
N ALA A 24 -10.67 0.73 -29.22
CA ALA A 24 -11.63 0.69 -28.11
C ALA A 24 -11.15 -0.24 -26.98
N ALA A 25 -10.54 -1.39 -27.31
CA ALA A 25 -9.96 -2.28 -26.31
C ALA A 25 -8.77 -1.64 -25.59
N ALA A 26 -7.90 -0.91 -26.32
CA ALA A 26 -6.76 -0.21 -25.74
C ALA A 26 -7.21 0.93 -24.79
N GLN A 27 -8.22 1.71 -25.19
CA GLN A 27 -8.80 2.75 -24.35
C GLN A 27 -9.39 2.18 -23.05
N LYS A 28 -10.18 1.12 -23.16
CA LYS A 28 -10.76 0.45 -21.99
C LYS A 28 -9.69 -0.12 -21.05
N LEU A 29 -8.60 -0.67 -21.58
CA LEU A 29 -7.49 -1.15 -20.76
C LEU A 29 -6.78 0.00 -20.04
N ALA A 30 -6.57 1.13 -20.71
CA ALA A 30 -5.97 2.31 -20.09
C ALA A 30 -6.86 2.86 -18.95
N GLU A 31 -8.17 2.96 -19.16
CA GLU A 31 -9.12 3.38 -18.13
C GLU A 31 -9.11 2.43 -16.91
N MET A 32 -9.05 1.11 -17.15
CA MET A 32 -8.95 0.13 -16.07
C MET A 32 -7.64 0.26 -15.30
N GLN A 33 -6.52 0.49 -15.98
CA GLN A 33 -5.22 0.70 -15.34
C GLN A 33 -5.24 1.95 -14.46
N GLU A 34 -5.84 3.04 -14.94
CA GLU A 34 -5.99 4.27 -14.17
C GLU A 34 -6.87 4.07 -12.93
N GLN A 35 -8.01 3.40 -13.08
CA GLN A 35 -8.91 3.10 -11.96
C GLN A 35 -8.25 2.20 -10.90
N VAL A 36 -7.50 1.19 -11.33
CA VAL A 36 -6.74 0.32 -10.42
C VAL A 36 -5.67 1.14 -9.68
N GLY A 37 -4.91 1.97 -10.41
CA GLY A 37 -3.91 2.85 -9.81
C GLY A 37 -4.51 3.79 -8.76
N ALA A 38 -5.59 4.48 -9.11
CA ALA A 38 -6.30 5.37 -8.20
C ALA A 38 -6.85 4.63 -6.96
N GLY A 39 -7.37 3.41 -7.12
CA GLY A 39 -7.85 2.58 -6.02
C GLY A 39 -6.74 2.15 -5.06
N VAL A 40 -5.58 1.76 -5.59
CA VAL A 40 -4.41 1.38 -4.79
C VAL A 40 -3.90 2.58 -3.98
N GLU A 41 -3.74 3.74 -4.61
CA GLU A 41 -3.29 4.97 -3.93
C GLU A 41 -4.27 5.43 -2.85
N ALA A 42 -5.58 5.38 -3.13
CA ALA A 42 -6.61 5.71 -2.15
C ALA A 42 -6.58 4.75 -0.95
N SER A 43 -6.38 3.45 -1.20
CA SER A 43 -6.25 2.45 -0.14
C SER A 43 -4.99 2.66 0.70
N ALA A 44 -3.84 2.95 0.07
CA ALA A 44 -2.59 3.23 0.77
C ALA A 44 -2.71 4.48 1.66
N THR A 45 -3.28 5.56 1.12
CA THR A 45 -3.54 6.81 1.85
C THR A 45 -4.47 6.58 3.04
N ALA A 46 -5.56 5.84 2.85
CA ALA A 46 -6.49 5.52 3.92
C ALA A 46 -5.86 4.64 5.00
N LYS A 47 -5.00 3.69 4.62
CA LYS A 47 -4.24 2.87 5.59
C LYS A 47 -3.31 3.76 6.41
N LYS A 48 -2.51 4.62 5.76
CA LYS A 48 -1.58 5.54 6.42
C LYS A 48 -2.29 6.44 7.43
N ALA A 49 -3.39 7.07 7.02
CA ALA A 49 -4.17 7.94 7.91
C ALA A 49 -4.68 7.23 9.17
N ARG A 50 -5.06 5.94 9.07
CA ARG A 50 -5.48 5.13 10.23
C ARG A 50 -4.31 4.81 11.15
N LEU A 51 -3.13 4.53 10.59
CA LEU A 51 -1.90 4.29 11.36
C LEU A 51 -1.46 5.56 12.09
N GLU A 52 -1.43 6.71 11.40
CA GLU A 52 -1.13 8.03 11.99
C GLU A 52 -2.11 8.37 13.14
N ALA A 53 -3.40 8.12 12.96
CA ALA A 53 -4.39 8.34 14.02
C ALA A 53 -4.17 7.41 15.23
N SER A 54 -3.75 6.17 14.98
CA SER A 54 -3.42 5.21 16.03
C SER A 54 -2.16 5.65 16.78
N ALA A 55 -1.10 6.05 16.06
CA ALA A 55 0.12 6.60 16.63
C ALA A 55 -0.18 7.83 17.49
N ALA A 56 -0.96 8.79 16.98
CA ALA A 56 -1.37 9.98 17.71
C ALA A 56 -2.10 9.65 19.03
N THR A 57 -2.88 8.58 19.05
CA THR A 57 -3.56 8.12 20.29
C THR A 57 -2.54 7.71 21.34
N PHE A 58 -1.62 6.80 21.02
CA PHE A 58 -0.60 6.33 21.97
C PHE A 58 0.40 7.41 22.36
N GLU A 59 0.66 8.35 21.46
CA GLU A 59 1.52 9.51 21.70
C GLU A 59 1.00 10.49 22.76
N THR A 60 -0.29 10.50 23.03
CA THR A 60 -0.90 11.33 24.09
C THR A 60 -0.98 10.61 25.43
N MET A 61 -0.70 9.31 25.43
CA MET A 61 -0.77 8.45 26.60
C MET A 61 0.53 8.52 27.42
N ARG A 62 0.47 8.10 28.69
CA ARG A 62 1.70 7.95 29.48
C ARG A 62 2.56 6.85 28.85
N PRO A 63 3.89 7.03 28.73
CA PRO A 63 4.74 6.05 28.03
C PRO A 63 4.64 4.62 28.56
N ALA A 64 4.45 4.45 29.88
CA ALA A 64 4.30 3.13 30.48
C ALA A 64 2.97 2.43 30.12
N GLU A 65 1.87 3.18 30.07
CA GLU A 65 0.57 2.63 29.64
C GLU A 65 0.58 2.29 28.16
N ALA A 66 1.18 3.16 27.34
CA ALA A 66 1.32 2.90 25.91
C ALA A 66 2.15 1.64 25.66
N ALA A 67 3.28 1.47 26.37
CA ALA A 67 4.11 0.28 26.28
C ALA A 67 3.33 -1.00 26.61
N GLU A 68 2.61 -1.02 27.74
CA GLU A 68 1.81 -2.18 28.17
C GLU A 68 0.75 -2.56 27.13
N ILE A 69 0.05 -1.58 26.55
CA ILE A 69 -0.98 -1.84 25.53
C ILE A 69 -0.34 -2.31 24.21
N LEU A 70 0.74 -1.66 23.77
CA LEU A 70 1.39 -1.97 22.50
C LEU A 70 2.05 -3.36 22.52
N GLU A 71 2.57 -3.81 23.66
CA GLU A 71 3.08 -5.19 23.84
C GLU A 71 2.01 -6.26 23.72
N ALA A 72 0.75 -5.94 24.02
CA ALA A 72 -0.37 -6.86 23.90
C ALA A 72 -0.89 -6.99 22.46
N ILE A 73 -0.41 -6.17 21.52
CA ILE A 73 -0.84 -6.18 20.11
C ILE A 73 0.05 -7.15 19.31
N PRO A 74 -0.52 -7.89 18.31
CA PRO A 74 0.27 -8.73 17.42
C PRO A 74 1.43 -7.98 16.74
N HIS A 75 2.59 -8.62 16.74
CA HIS A 75 3.87 -8.00 16.37
C HIS A 75 3.88 -7.34 14.98
N GLY A 76 3.20 -7.91 13.99
CA GLY A 76 3.15 -7.31 12.64
C GLY A 76 2.38 -5.99 12.61
N THR A 77 1.30 -5.86 13.38
CA THR A 77 0.46 -4.66 13.41
C THR A 77 1.11 -3.54 14.22
N VAL A 78 1.74 -3.89 15.34
CA VAL A 78 2.36 -2.88 16.21
C VAL A 78 3.54 -2.18 15.53
N VAL A 79 4.34 -2.91 14.72
CA VAL A 79 5.46 -2.31 13.97
C VAL A 79 4.99 -1.20 13.03
N GLU A 80 3.88 -1.40 12.31
CA GLU A 80 3.33 -0.37 11.42
C GLU A 80 2.84 0.87 12.19
N ILE A 81 2.28 0.68 13.40
CA ILE A 81 1.85 1.80 14.24
C ILE A 81 3.06 2.55 14.79
N LEU A 82 4.07 1.83 15.31
CA LEU A 82 5.28 2.42 15.88
C LEU A 82 6.09 3.20 14.84
N ALA A 83 6.05 2.79 13.56
CA ALA A 83 6.71 3.50 12.47
C ALA A 83 6.16 4.91 12.23
N GLU A 84 4.90 5.16 12.61
CA GLU A 84 4.25 6.47 12.48
C GLU A 84 4.36 7.33 13.76
N ILE A 85 4.93 6.80 14.86
CA ILE A 85 5.11 7.55 16.11
C ILE A 85 6.32 8.50 16.01
N GLU A 86 6.17 9.72 16.53
CA GLU A 86 7.25 10.69 16.64
C GLU A 86 8.48 10.12 17.40
N PRO A 87 9.71 10.24 16.87
CA PRO A 87 10.88 9.51 17.38
C PRO A 87 11.17 9.68 18.87
N LYS A 88 10.98 10.88 19.43
CA LYS A 88 11.22 11.14 20.86
C LYS A 88 10.18 10.45 21.72
N LYS A 89 8.90 10.44 21.33
CA LYS A 89 7.85 9.69 22.02
C LYS A 89 8.03 8.18 21.87
N LEU A 90 8.41 7.71 20.68
CA LEU A 90 8.74 6.30 20.46
C LEU A 90 9.85 5.85 21.41
N SER A 91 10.93 6.64 21.53
CA SER A 91 12.02 6.37 22.46
C SER A 91 11.54 6.25 23.92
N ALA A 92 10.65 7.16 24.35
CA ALA A 92 10.09 7.12 25.69
C ALA A 92 9.20 5.86 25.93
N ILE A 93 8.44 5.43 24.92
CA ILE A 93 7.58 4.24 24.97
C ILE A 93 8.44 2.97 24.99
N LEU A 94 9.38 2.82 24.05
CA LEU A 94 10.30 1.67 23.99
C LEU A 94 11.09 1.51 25.29
N GLY A 95 11.49 2.62 25.93
CA GLY A 95 12.17 2.61 27.22
C GLY A 95 11.31 2.12 28.40
N LYS A 96 10.00 1.92 28.20
CA LYS A 96 9.08 1.33 29.18
C LYS A 96 8.64 -0.08 28.83
N MET A 97 9.04 -0.59 27.67
CA MET A 97 8.72 -1.94 27.23
C MET A 97 9.65 -3.00 27.84
N THR A 98 9.22 -4.25 27.78
CA THR A 98 10.02 -5.45 28.01
C THR A 98 11.24 -5.42 27.07
N PRO A 99 12.48 -5.52 27.58
CA PRO A 99 13.69 -5.33 26.76
C PRO A 99 13.79 -6.23 25.52
N SER A 100 13.33 -7.48 25.62
CA SER A 100 13.32 -8.41 24.47
C SER A 100 12.35 -7.92 23.38
N ILE A 101 11.15 -7.50 23.76
CA ILE A 101 10.14 -7.01 22.82
C ILE A 101 10.61 -5.70 22.18
N ALA A 102 11.13 -4.76 22.98
CA ALA A 102 11.67 -3.50 22.46
C ALA A 102 12.82 -3.72 21.46
N GLY A 103 13.71 -4.67 21.77
CA GLY A 103 14.79 -5.07 20.87
C GLY A 103 14.27 -5.64 19.55
N ASP A 104 13.34 -6.60 19.62
CA ASP A 104 12.74 -7.22 18.45
C ASP A 104 12.01 -6.19 17.58
N LEU A 105 11.18 -5.32 18.18
CA LEU A 105 10.48 -4.24 17.47
C LEU A 105 11.45 -3.26 16.79
N THR A 106 12.56 -2.93 17.44
CA THR A 106 13.59 -2.04 16.86
C THR A 106 14.27 -2.67 15.64
N VAL A 107 14.52 -3.97 15.67
CA VAL A 107 15.07 -4.70 14.50
C VAL A 107 14.09 -4.63 13.32
N HIS A 108 12.80 -4.87 13.58
CA HIS A 108 11.78 -4.78 12.54
C HIS A 108 11.62 -3.35 11.98
N LEU A 109 11.63 -2.32 12.84
CA LEU A 109 11.52 -0.92 12.43
C LEU A 109 12.72 -0.45 11.59
N SER A 110 13.92 -0.96 11.88
CA SER A 110 15.13 -0.61 11.13
C SER A 110 15.24 -1.32 9.78
N GLY A 111 14.32 -2.26 9.48
CA GLY A 111 14.42 -3.12 8.29
C GLY A 111 15.67 -4.03 8.32
N LEU A 112 16.31 -4.17 9.48
CA LEU A 112 17.47 -5.04 9.64
C LEU A 112 17.00 -6.50 9.74
N PRO A 113 17.76 -7.46 9.17
CA PRO A 113 17.43 -8.87 9.30
C PRO A 113 17.47 -9.28 10.78
N LEU A 114 16.47 -10.06 11.20
CA LEU A 114 16.42 -10.62 12.55
C LEU A 114 17.73 -11.36 12.85
N ARG A 115 18.33 -11.03 14.00
CA ARG A 115 19.54 -11.72 14.47
C ARG A 115 19.12 -13.14 14.82
N THR A 116 19.32 -14.06 13.88
CA THR A 116 19.18 -15.50 14.15
C THR A 116 20.24 -15.90 15.18
N PRO A 117 19.88 -16.68 16.21
CA PRO A 117 20.82 -17.13 17.23
C PRO A 117 21.96 -17.98 16.64
#